data_AF-A0A2U3DBC2-F1
#
_entry.id   AF-A0A2U3DBC2-F1
#
_cell.length_a   1.000
_cell.length_b   1.000
_cell.length_c   1.000
_cell.angle_alpha   90.00
_cell.angle_beta   90.00
_cell.angle_gamma   90.00
#
_symmetry.space_group_name_H-M   'P 1'
#
loop_
_entity.id
_entity.type
_entity.pdbx_description
1 polymer ?
#
loop_
_entity_poly.entity_id
_entity_poly.type
_entity_poly.pdbx_seq_one_letter_code
_entity_poly.pdbx_strand_id
1 'polypeptide(L)'
;MPRRVIRLRSTAFSCNSQRLKEYLRLRQLFFMLSDGIIVMDPQRTIVFVNPAAVRLTGWQIGDKVPYCLFCQNRKVASGDERCLLAADPTRHYFESEMPTKMGRPVPVGMSRTFLTAEEGAFRRDMVITVRDVTVERQEEELELSRRLTHHTLKVQEEERKRLSQELHDGISQTLYGISLGMEHLQRHIKDQILSDKLNHLQDRLRSCMQEVRVLSRSLYPAVLYDIGLLAALRSLADELTTEQCQVQFATDLTEEDGISAAVAVQVYRIAQEAIRNALQHSHASYVSTVLLGSDEEGDWLLQIEDDGSGFTLTDGETGNSGYGLRNMQERARAIAGSFELKTALRQGTTIRIKFPKSGVRE
;
A
#
# COMPACT_ATOMS: atom_id res chain seq x y z
N MET A 1 -5.48 -21.26 -94.90
CA MET A 1 -6.25 -21.38 -93.65
C MET A 1 -5.46 -20.76 -92.50
N PRO A 2 -6.03 -19.88 -91.67
CA PRO A 2 -5.37 -19.37 -90.47
C PRO A 2 -5.61 -20.28 -89.25
N ARG A 3 -4.59 -20.48 -88.39
CA ARG A 3 -4.75 -21.16 -87.10
C ARG A 3 -5.34 -20.19 -86.06
N ARG A 4 -6.46 -20.54 -85.42
CA ARG A 4 -6.97 -19.82 -84.24
C ARG A 4 -6.04 -20.04 -83.05
N VAL A 5 -5.48 -18.97 -82.49
CA VAL A 5 -4.83 -18.99 -81.17
C VAL A 5 -5.90 -18.76 -80.11
N ILE A 6 -6.11 -19.74 -79.22
CA ILE A 6 -7.07 -19.63 -78.12
C ILE A 6 -6.41 -18.86 -76.97
N ARG A 7 -6.81 -17.59 -76.76
CA ARG A 7 -6.48 -16.86 -75.53
C ARG A 7 -7.34 -17.39 -74.37
N LEU A 8 -6.78 -18.31 -73.57
CA LEU A 8 -7.35 -18.65 -72.28
C LEU A 8 -7.23 -17.47 -71.29
N ARG A 9 -8.23 -17.30 -70.42
CA ARG A 9 -8.38 -16.14 -69.53
C ARG A 9 -7.40 -16.22 -68.36
N SER A 10 -6.51 -15.24 -68.21
CA SER A 10 -5.55 -15.13 -67.11
C SER A 10 -6.12 -14.57 -65.79
N THR A 11 -7.36 -14.05 -65.80
CA THR A 11 -7.93 -13.28 -64.69
C THR A 11 -8.39 -14.09 -63.48
N ALA A 12 -8.57 -15.41 -63.60
CA ALA A 12 -9.03 -16.25 -62.50
C ALA A 12 -7.94 -16.55 -61.45
N PHE A 13 -6.67 -16.68 -61.87
CA PHE A 13 -5.56 -17.07 -60.99
C PHE A 13 -5.13 -15.95 -60.02
N SER A 14 -5.17 -14.68 -60.45
CA SER A 14 -4.76 -13.56 -59.60
C SER A 14 -5.69 -13.37 -58.40
N CYS A 15 -7.00 -13.34 -58.63
CA CYS A 15 -8.02 -13.20 -57.58
C CYS A 15 -7.91 -14.29 -56.51
N ASN A 16 -7.74 -15.55 -56.92
CA ASN A 16 -7.62 -16.67 -55.99
C ASN A 16 -6.33 -16.58 -55.15
N SER A 17 -5.22 -16.12 -55.77
CA SER A 17 -3.95 -15.89 -55.05
C SER A 17 -4.03 -14.76 -54.02
N GLN A 18 -4.90 -13.76 -54.24
CA GLN A 18 -5.07 -12.63 -53.34
C GLN A 18 -5.94 -13.00 -52.12
N ARG A 19 -7.10 -13.65 -52.36
CA ARG A 19 -7.94 -14.19 -51.27
C ARG A 19 -7.16 -15.13 -50.35
N LEU A 20 -6.27 -15.97 -50.90
CA LEU A 20 -5.42 -16.85 -50.10
C LEU A 20 -4.42 -16.07 -49.23
N LYS A 21 -3.81 -14.99 -49.74
CA LYS A 21 -2.91 -14.11 -48.96
C LYS A 21 -3.66 -13.36 -47.85
N GLU A 22 -4.87 -12.91 -48.12
CA GLU A 22 -5.73 -12.23 -47.15
C GLU A 22 -6.17 -13.20 -46.03
N TYR A 23 -6.62 -14.41 -46.38
CA TYR A 23 -6.91 -15.49 -45.42
C TYR A 23 -5.69 -15.85 -44.55
N LEU A 24 -4.50 -16.00 -45.15
CA LEU A 24 -3.28 -16.30 -44.40
C LEU A 24 -2.88 -15.17 -43.43
N ARG A 25 -3.06 -13.90 -43.83
CA ARG A 25 -2.85 -12.74 -42.94
C ARG A 25 -3.84 -12.73 -41.76
N LEU A 26 -5.14 -12.92 -42.02
CA LEU A 26 -6.16 -12.98 -40.98
C LEU A 26 -5.90 -14.14 -39.99
N ARG A 27 -5.51 -15.31 -40.51
CA ARG A 27 -5.10 -16.46 -39.69
C ARG A 27 -3.84 -16.15 -38.87
N GLN A 28 -2.83 -15.50 -39.44
CA GLN A 28 -1.63 -15.12 -38.70
C GLN A 28 -1.95 -14.12 -37.57
N LEU A 29 -2.77 -13.10 -37.83
CA LEU A 29 -3.24 -12.16 -36.82
C LEU A 29 -3.94 -12.88 -35.66
N PHE A 30 -4.92 -13.74 -35.96
CA PHE A 30 -5.65 -14.52 -34.96
C PHE A 30 -4.72 -15.38 -34.08
N PHE A 31 -3.66 -15.95 -34.65
CA PHE A 31 -2.68 -16.78 -33.93
C PHE A 31 -1.69 -15.97 -33.07
N MET A 32 -1.47 -14.68 -33.38
CA MET A 32 -0.51 -13.81 -32.67
C MET A 32 -1.16 -12.87 -31.64
N LEU A 33 -2.49 -12.80 -31.54
CA LEU A 33 -3.17 -12.02 -30.51
C LEU A 33 -2.85 -12.54 -29.10
N SER A 34 -2.54 -11.60 -28.19
CA SER A 34 -2.25 -11.89 -26.77
C SER A 34 -3.50 -12.30 -26.00
N ASP A 35 -4.63 -11.63 -26.26
CA ASP A 35 -5.92 -11.98 -25.68
C ASP A 35 -6.42 -13.31 -26.29
N GLY A 36 -6.98 -14.16 -25.44
CA GLY A 36 -7.61 -15.40 -25.88
C GLY A 36 -8.89 -15.12 -26.66
N ILE A 37 -9.13 -15.88 -27.73
CA ILE A 37 -10.40 -15.84 -28.46
C ILE A 37 -10.98 -17.26 -28.51
N ILE A 38 -12.22 -17.39 -28.05
CA ILE A 38 -13.01 -18.61 -28.09
C ILE A 38 -14.28 -18.32 -28.90
N VAL A 39 -14.51 -19.05 -29.98
CA VAL A 39 -15.76 -19.03 -30.73
C VAL A 39 -16.50 -20.33 -30.41
N MET A 40 -17.76 -20.21 -29.99
CA MET A 40 -18.61 -21.36 -29.64
C MET A 40 -19.96 -21.33 -30.33
N ASP A 41 -20.52 -22.51 -30.58
CA ASP A 41 -21.90 -22.67 -31.05
C ASP A 41 -22.94 -22.33 -29.94
N PRO A 42 -24.24 -22.24 -30.24
CA PRO A 42 -25.29 -22.04 -29.23
C PRO A 42 -25.39 -23.15 -28.17
N GLN A 43 -24.77 -24.31 -28.40
CA GLN A 43 -24.66 -25.43 -27.44
C GLN A 43 -23.40 -25.34 -26.57
N ARG A 44 -22.64 -24.24 -26.72
CA ARG A 44 -21.40 -23.87 -26.04
C ARG A 44 -20.21 -24.79 -26.34
N THR A 45 -20.24 -25.49 -27.48
CA THR A 45 -19.12 -26.27 -28.02
C THR A 45 -18.13 -25.32 -28.72
N ILE A 46 -16.83 -25.45 -28.45
CA ILE A 46 -15.80 -24.64 -29.12
C ILE A 46 -15.69 -25.06 -30.59
N VAL A 47 -15.99 -24.13 -31.49
CA VAL A 47 -15.87 -24.30 -32.95
C VAL A 47 -14.59 -23.69 -33.51
N PHE A 48 -14.00 -22.71 -32.82
CA PHE A 48 -12.70 -22.12 -33.16
C PHE A 48 -12.04 -21.51 -31.91
N VAL A 49 -10.72 -21.60 -31.78
CA VAL A 49 -9.99 -21.09 -30.61
C VAL A 49 -8.57 -20.68 -31.00
N ASN A 50 -8.05 -19.57 -30.45
CA ASN A 50 -6.67 -19.13 -30.71
C ASN A 50 -5.66 -19.74 -29.71
N PRO A 51 -4.36 -19.74 -30.02
CA PRO A 51 -3.33 -20.29 -29.13
C PRO A 51 -3.29 -19.62 -27.75
N ALA A 52 -3.67 -18.35 -27.63
CA ALA A 52 -3.74 -17.66 -26.33
C ALA A 52 -4.83 -18.23 -25.42
N ALA A 53 -6.05 -18.44 -25.93
CA ALA A 53 -7.12 -19.08 -25.17
C ALA A 53 -6.79 -20.53 -24.80
N VAL A 54 -6.12 -21.29 -25.67
CA VAL A 54 -5.64 -22.65 -25.35
C VAL A 54 -4.59 -22.61 -24.22
N ARG A 55 -3.62 -21.68 -24.26
CA ARG A 55 -2.64 -21.52 -23.17
C ARG A 55 -3.28 -21.10 -21.85
N LEU A 56 -4.21 -20.15 -21.88
CA LEU A 56 -4.86 -19.57 -20.71
C LEU A 56 -5.84 -20.55 -20.03
N THR A 57 -6.55 -21.36 -20.81
CA THR A 57 -7.69 -22.14 -20.31
C THR A 57 -7.56 -23.65 -20.49
N GLY A 58 -6.66 -24.14 -21.34
CA GLY A 58 -6.51 -25.55 -21.69
C GLY A 58 -7.63 -26.12 -22.58
N TRP A 59 -8.69 -25.36 -22.88
CA TRP A 59 -9.80 -25.81 -23.73
C TRP A 59 -9.41 -25.82 -25.22
N GLN A 60 -9.95 -26.78 -25.96
CA GLN A 60 -9.64 -27.07 -27.37
C GLN A 60 -10.92 -27.14 -28.21
N ILE A 61 -10.77 -27.16 -29.54
CA ILE A 61 -11.91 -27.33 -30.47
C ILE A 61 -12.64 -28.64 -30.15
N GLY A 62 -13.96 -28.58 -30.00
CA GLY A 62 -14.82 -29.70 -29.58
C GLY A 62 -15.08 -29.80 -28.08
N ASP A 63 -14.30 -29.15 -27.21
CA ASP A 63 -14.65 -29.04 -25.78
C ASP A 63 -15.91 -28.17 -25.60
N LYS A 64 -16.63 -28.37 -24.49
CA LYS A 64 -17.69 -27.44 -24.06
C LYS A 64 -17.14 -26.40 -23.10
N VAL A 65 -17.40 -25.12 -23.40
CA VAL A 65 -16.97 -24.01 -22.54
C VAL A 65 -17.78 -24.03 -21.24
N PRO A 66 -17.17 -24.12 -20.06
CA PRO A 66 -17.89 -24.02 -18.78
C PRO A 66 -18.47 -22.61 -18.60
N TYR A 67 -19.39 -22.44 -17.65
CA TYR A 67 -19.72 -21.08 -17.17
C TYR A 67 -18.57 -20.58 -16.28
N CYS A 68 -18.26 -19.28 -16.32
CA CYS A 68 -17.39 -18.67 -15.30
C CYS A 68 -18.02 -18.80 -13.90
N LEU A 69 -17.24 -18.76 -12.83
CA LEU A 69 -17.70 -19.07 -11.47
C LEU A 69 -18.89 -18.20 -11.04
N PHE A 70 -18.92 -16.91 -11.42
CA PHE A 70 -20.08 -16.06 -11.19
C PHE A 70 -21.34 -16.60 -11.89
N CYS A 71 -21.25 -17.00 -13.16
CA CYS A 71 -22.40 -17.52 -13.91
C CYS A 71 -22.83 -18.92 -13.47
N GLN A 72 -21.93 -19.73 -12.89
CA GLN A 72 -22.31 -20.97 -12.21
C GLN A 72 -23.21 -20.67 -11.00
N ASN A 73 -22.82 -19.72 -10.16
CA ASN A 73 -23.53 -19.36 -8.94
C ASN A 73 -24.71 -18.39 -9.15
N ARG A 74 -24.82 -17.75 -10.33
CA ARG A 74 -25.91 -16.83 -10.68
C ARG A 74 -27.27 -17.52 -10.59
N LYS A 75 -28.21 -16.91 -9.85
CA LYS A 75 -29.63 -17.30 -9.86
C LYS A 75 -30.27 -16.81 -11.16
N VAL A 76 -30.94 -17.71 -11.87
CA VAL A 76 -31.69 -17.49 -13.12
C VAL A 76 -32.92 -18.41 -13.12
N ALA A 77 -33.97 -18.09 -13.89
CA ALA A 77 -35.14 -18.97 -14.00
C ALA A 77 -34.84 -20.21 -14.87
N SER A 78 -35.75 -21.18 -14.86
CA SER A 78 -35.62 -22.37 -15.70
C SER A 78 -35.82 -22.00 -17.18
N GLY A 79 -34.78 -22.20 -17.99
CA GLY A 79 -34.77 -21.84 -19.42
C GLY A 79 -34.07 -20.51 -19.75
N ASP A 80 -33.76 -19.69 -18.74
CA ASP A 80 -33.02 -18.44 -18.94
C ASP A 80 -31.55 -18.67 -19.35
N GLU A 81 -30.99 -17.74 -20.14
CA GLU A 81 -29.55 -17.71 -20.40
C GLU A 81 -28.77 -17.37 -19.11
N ARG A 82 -27.94 -18.33 -18.69
CA ARG A 82 -27.14 -18.30 -17.46
C ARG A 82 -25.89 -17.45 -17.60
N CYS A 83 -25.29 -17.39 -18.78
CA CYS A 83 -24.15 -16.53 -19.08
C CYS A 83 -24.59 -15.05 -19.03
N LEU A 84 -24.09 -14.28 -18.07
CA LEU A 84 -24.36 -12.84 -17.98
C LEU A 84 -23.94 -12.12 -19.27
N LEU A 85 -22.81 -12.54 -19.84
CA LEU A 85 -22.39 -12.30 -21.23
C LEU A 85 -23.58 -12.40 -22.20
N ALA A 86 -24.01 -13.61 -22.55
CA ALA A 86 -25.03 -13.79 -23.59
C ALA A 86 -26.39 -13.13 -23.24
N ALA A 87 -26.82 -13.17 -21.98
CA ALA A 87 -28.12 -12.70 -21.53
C ALA A 87 -28.34 -11.18 -21.63
N ASP A 88 -27.35 -10.37 -21.25
CA ASP A 88 -27.49 -8.91 -21.15
C ASP A 88 -26.92 -8.23 -22.41
N PRO A 89 -27.73 -7.63 -23.30
CA PRO A 89 -27.24 -6.99 -24.52
C PRO A 89 -26.40 -5.73 -24.26
N THR A 90 -26.51 -5.11 -23.08
CA THR A 90 -25.78 -3.88 -22.71
C THR A 90 -24.41 -4.16 -22.09
N ARG A 91 -24.19 -5.39 -21.57
CA ARG A 91 -22.89 -5.83 -21.07
C ARG A 91 -22.00 -6.32 -22.20
N HIS A 92 -21.07 -5.46 -22.57
CA HIS A 92 -19.98 -5.77 -23.50
C HIS A 92 -18.73 -6.32 -22.81
N TYR A 93 -18.52 -6.00 -21.53
CA TYR A 93 -17.40 -6.47 -20.70
C TYR A 93 -17.89 -6.99 -19.33
N PHE A 94 -17.22 -8.01 -18.80
CA PHE A 94 -17.47 -8.58 -17.48
C PHE A 94 -16.27 -9.39 -16.98
N GLU A 95 -15.92 -9.24 -15.71
CA GLU A 95 -14.84 -10.02 -15.08
C GLU A 95 -15.37 -11.14 -14.20
N SER A 96 -14.71 -12.30 -14.28
CA SER A 96 -14.93 -13.42 -13.36
C SER A 96 -13.82 -14.45 -13.51
N GLU A 97 -13.80 -15.45 -12.63
CA GLU A 97 -12.93 -16.60 -12.77
C GLU A 97 -13.45 -17.58 -13.84
N MET A 98 -12.59 -17.95 -14.79
CA MET A 98 -12.85 -18.99 -15.78
C MET A 98 -12.26 -20.32 -15.30
N PRO A 99 -13.05 -21.41 -15.18
CA PRO A 99 -12.49 -22.74 -14.97
C PRO A 99 -11.59 -23.14 -16.14
N THR A 100 -10.39 -23.63 -15.83
CA THR A 100 -9.49 -24.21 -16.83
C THR A 100 -9.63 -25.73 -16.89
N LYS A 101 -9.16 -26.34 -17.98
CA LYS A 101 -9.10 -27.80 -18.13
C LYS A 101 -8.18 -28.49 -17.12
N MET A 102 -7.33 -27.73 -16.41
CA MET A 102 -6.49 -28.21 -15.30
C MET A 102 -7.12 -27.99 -13.92
N GLY A 103 -8.40 -27.63 -13.83
CA GLY A 103 -9.16 -27.54 -12.58
C GLY A 103 -8.94 -26.27 -11.75
N ARG A 104 -7.76 -25.63 -11.83
CA ARG A 104 -7.53 -24.30 -11.23
C ARG A 104 -8.27 -23.22 -12.04
N PRO A 105 -9.11 -22.37 -11.43
CA PRO A 105 -9.67 -21.21 -12.13
C PRO A 105 -8.63 -20.11 -12.35
N VAL A 106 -8.84 -19.27 -13.36
CA VAL A 106 -8.01 -18.07 -13.66
C VAL A 106 -8.91 -16.83 -13.72
N PRO A 107 -8.57 -15.70 -13.07
CA PRO A 107 -9.27 -14.43 -13.22
C PRO A 107 -9.20 -13.92 -14.66
N VAL A 108 -10.35 -13.69 -15.30
CA VAL A 108 -10.39 -13.17 -16.67
C VAL A 108 -11.35 -12.00 -16.86
N GLY A 109 -10.88 -11.01 -17.62
CA GLY A 109 -11.70 -10.00 -18.27
C GLY A 109 -12.30 -10.59 -19.55
N MET A 110 -13.63 -10.62 -19.64
CA MET A 110 -14.34 -11.22 -20.77
C MET A 110 -15.12 -10.17 -21.54
N SER A 111 -14.95 -10.13 -22.87
CA SER A 111 -15.85 -9.42 -23.78
C SER A 111 -16.54 -10.38 -24.72
N ARG A 112 -17.61 -9.94 -25.41
CA ARG A 112 -18.30 -10.78 -26.40
C ARG A 112 -18.66 -10.06 -27.70
N THR A 113 -18.89 -10.86 -28.72
CA THR A 113 -19.52 -10.48 -29.99
C THR A 113 -20.24 -11.72 -30.54
N PHE A 114 -21.27 -11.54 -31.38
CA PHE A 114 -21.88 -12.65 -32.12
C PHE A 114 -21.47 -12.57 -33.58
N LEU A 115 -21.10 -13.70 -34.16
CA LEU A 115 -21.01 -13.84 -35.62
C LEU A 115 -22.42 -14.10 -36.17
N THR A 116 -22.72 -13.46 -37.29
CA THR A 116 -23.92 -13.71 -38.09
C THR A 116 -23.47 -14.06 -39.49
N ALA A 117 -23.88 -15.22 -40.01
CA ALA A 117 -23.62 -15.56 -41.40
C ALA A 117 -24.43 -14.65 -42.33
N GLU A 118 -23.79 -14.13 -43.38
CA GLU A 118 -24.51 -13.70 -44.57
C GLU A 118 -25.06 -14.96 -45.27
N GLU A 119 -26.26 -14.85 -45.86
CA GLU A 119 -26.95 -15.93 -46.59
C GLU A 119 -27.34 -17.19 -45.76
N GLY A 120 -28.34 -17.03 -44.88
CA GLY A 120 -29.30 -18.09 -44.54
C GLY A 120 -28.89 -19.19 -43.54
N ALA A 121 -27.59 -19.34 -43.23
CA ALA A 121 -27.14 -20.33 -42.26
C ALA A 121 -27.31 -19.85 -40.80
N PHE A 122 -28.24 -20.45 -40.06
CA PHE A 122 -28.55 -20.11 -38.65
C PHE A 122 -27.49 -20.59 -37.62
N ARG A 123 -26.21 -20.21 -37.80
CA ARG A 123 -25.20 -20.31 -36.74
C ARG A 123 -24.82 -18.93 -36.22
N ARG A 124 -25.50 -18.53 -35.14
CA ARG A 124 -25.22 -17.31 -34.37
C ARG A 124 -24.11 -17.59 -33.35
N ASP A 125 -22.94 -17.94 -33.85
CA ASP A 125 -21.81 -18.33 -33.01
C ASP A 125 -21.38 -17.18 -32.09
N MET A 126 -21.15 -17.47 -30.81
CA MET A 126 -20.68 -16.48 -29.85
C MET A 126 -19.16 -16.48 -29.79
N VAL A 127 -18.56 -15.32 -30.10
CA VAL A 127 -17.16 -15.00 -29.86
C VAL A 127 -17.05 -14.42 -28.45
N ILE A 128 -16.20 -15.02 -27.62
CA ILE A 128 -15.75 -14.43 -26.36
C ILE A 128 -14.25 -14.15 -26.48
N THR A 129 -13.84 -12.92 -26.15
CA THR A 129 -12.43 -12.63 -25.85
C THR A 129 -12.19 -12.86 -24.37
N VAL A 130 -11.07 -13.48 -24.01
CA VAL A 130 -10.66 -13.74 -22.63
C VAL A 130 -9.25 -13.18 -22.42
N ARG A 131 -9.15 -12.14 -21.58
CA ARG A 131 -7.88 -11.59 -21.09
C ARG A 131 -7.61 -12.15 -19.70
N ASP A 132 -6.40 -12.61 -19.43
CA ASP A 132 -5.94 -12.83 -18.06
C ASP A 132 -5.78 -11.47 -17.36
N VAL A 133 -6.44 -11.28 -16.21
CA VAL A 133 -6.39 -10.02 -15.43
C VAL A 133 -5.79 -10.24 -14.04
N THR A 134 -4.93 -11.26 -13.90
CA THR A 134 -4.29 -11.61 -12.62
C THR A 134 -3.31 -10.53 -12.16
N VAL A 135 -2.58 -9.88 -13.08
CA VAL A 135 -1.59 -8.84 -12.73
C VAL A 135 -2.32 -7.55 -12.35
N GLU A 136 -3.24 -7.10 -13.19
CA GLU A 136 -4.02 -5.88 -12.98
C GLU A 136 -4.78 -5.94 -11.64
N ARG A 137 -5.36 -7.10 -11.28
CA ARG A 137 -5.96 -7.32 -9.95
C ARG A 137 -4.99 -7.16 -8.79
N GLN A 138 -3.77 -7.69 -8.92
CA GLN A 138 -2.76 -7.62 -7.86
C GLN A 138 -2.24 -6.19 -7.68
N GLU A 139 -2.15 -5.43 -8.77
CA GLU A 139 -1.80 -4.01 -8.75
C GLU A 139 -2.92 -3.17 -8.10
N GLU A 140 -4.18 -3.35 -8.51
CA GLU A 140 -5.34 -2.69 -7.89
C GLU A 140 -5.49 -3.00 -6.39
N GLU A 141 -5.32 -4.26 -5.99
CA GLU A 141 -5.40 -4.69 -4.58
C GLU A 141 -4.25 -4.08 -3.75
N LEU A 142 -3.03 -4.02 -4.30
CA LEU A 142 -1.88 -3.40 -3.66
C LEU A 142 -2.04 -1.88 -3.53
N GLU A 143 -2.56 -1.20 -4.55
CA GLU A 143 -2.88 0.23 -4.48
C GLU A 143 -3.97 0.53 -3.44
N LEU A 144 -5.05 -0.25 -3.43
CA LEU A 144 -6.12 -0.10 -2.43
C LEU A 144 -5.59 -0.33 -1.01
N SER A 145 -4.78 -1.38 -0.81
CA SER A 145 -4.13 -1.70 0.47
C SER A 145 -3.20 -0.56 0.94
N ARG A 146 -2.39 0.01 0.04
CA ARG A 146 -1.56 1.20 0.33
C ARG A 146 -2.41 2.42 0.71
N ARG A 147 -3.46 2.73 -0.06
CA ARG A 147 -4.37 3.86 0.18
C ARG A 147 -5.09 3.74 1.53
N LEU A 148 -5.58 2.55 1.87
CA LEU A 148 -6.21 2.27 3.17
C LEU A 148 -5.21 2.40 4.33
N THR A 149 -3.98 1.91 4.15
CA THR A 149 -2.91 2.02 5.16
C THR A 149 -2.55 3.49 5.42
N HIS A 150 -2.33 4.28 4.36
CA HIS A 150 -2.05 5.71 4.46
C HIS A 150 -3.20 6.49 5.11
N HIS A 151 -4.45 6.22 4.73
CA HIS A 151 -5.63 6.83 5.34
C HIS A 151 -5.74 6.50 6.84
N THR A 152 -5.46 5.25 7.22
CA THR A 152 -5.48 4.80 8.62
C THR A 152 -4.40 5.51 9.44
N LEU A 153 -3.18 5.64 8.90
CA LEU A 153 -2.09 6.38 9.55
C LEU A 153 -2.44 7.86 9.74
N LYS A 154 -3.06 8.50 8.74
CA LYS A 154 -3.51 9.90 8.85
C LYS A 154 -4.55 10.08 9.95
N VAL A 155 -5.62 9.28 9.95
CA VAL A 155 -6.69 9.35 10.97
C VAL A 155 -6.15 9.07 12.38
N GLN A 156 -5.20 8.13 12.54
CA GLN A 156 -4.54 7.89 13.82
C GLN A 156 -3.71 9.08 14.30
N GLU A 157 -3.07 9.82 13.40
CA GLU A 157 -2.27 11.00 13.75
C GLU A 157 -3.16 12.21 14.10
N GLU A 158 -4.29 12.38 13.39
CA GLU A 158 -5.31 13.40 13.69
C GLU A 158 -6.00 13.14 15.04
N GLU A 159 -6.38 11.90 15.33
CA GLU A 159 -6.96 11.51 16.62
C GLU A 159 -5.95 11.65 17.77
N ARG A 160 -4.69 11.26 17.56
CA ARG A 160 -3.60 11.48 18.52
C ARG A 160 -3.41 12.97 18.85
N LYS A 161 -3.48 13.84 17.84
CA LYS A 161 -3.43 15.30 18.03
C LYS A 161 -4.59 15.77 18.89
N ARG A 162 -5.82 15.37 18.56
CA ARG A 162 -7.04 15.71 19.32
C ARG A 162 -6.93 15.30 20.78
N LEU A 163 -6.54 14.05 21.06
CA LEU A 163 -6.37 13.55 22.42
C LEU A 163 -5.28 14.28 23.21
N SER A 164 -4.15 14.62 22.57
CA SER A 164 -3.08 15.41 23.18
C SER A 164 -3.58 16.82 23.59
N GLN A 165 -4.36 17.47 22.73
CA GLN A 165 -4.98 18.77 23.02
C GLN A 165 -6.03 18.67 24.14
N GLU A 166 -6.92 17.67 24.12
CA GLU A 166 -7.92 17.45 25.18
C GLU A 166 -7.28 17.20 26.57
N LEU A 167 -6.15 16.48 26.63
CA LEU A 167 -5.37 16.28 27.85
C LEU A 167 -4.63 17.56 28.31
N HIS A 168 -4.12 18.36 27.38
CA HIS A 168 -3.47 19.62 27.70
C HIS A 168 -4.47 20.64 28.24
N ASP A 169 -5.52 20.93 27.47
CA ASP A 169 -6.43 22.04 27.76
C ASP A 169 -7.48 21.68 28.81
N GLY A 170 -7.93 20.43 28.87
CA GLY A 170 -8.83 19.96 29.92
C GLY A 170 -8.10 19.64 31.23
N ILE A 171 -7.30 18.56 31.21
CA ILE A 171 -6.73 18.00 32.44
C ILE A 171 -5.62 18.88 33.01
N SER A 172 -4.67 19.32 32.17
CA SER A 172 -3.49 20.04 32.69
C SER A 172 -3.85 21.41 33.25
N GLN A 173 -4.82 22.13 32.66
CA GLN A 173 -5.37 23.37 33.22
C GLN A 173 -6.09 23.13 34.56
N THR A 174 -6.87 22.05 34.68
CA THR A 174 -7.56 21.67 35.92
C THR A 174 -6.57 21.38 37.06
N LEU A 175 -5.52 20.58 36.78
CA LEU A 175 -4.47 20.28 37.76
C LEU A 175 -3.69 21.54 38.19
N TYR A 176 -3.42 22.46 37.26
CA TYR A 176 -2.77 23.74 37.56
C TYR A 176 -3.63 24.63 38.47
N GLY A 177 -4.94 24.69 38.23
CA GLY A 177 -5.88 25.39 39.12
C GLY A 177 -5.90 24.81 40.54
N ILE A 178 -5.82 23.49 40.67
CA ILE A 178 -5.69 22.81 41.98
C ILE A 178 -4.35 23.18 42.65
N SER A 179 -3.23 23.20 41.90
CA SER A 179 -1.92 23.59 42.44
C SER A 179 -1.94 25.01 43.02
N LEU A 180 -2.48 25.97 42.26
CA LEU A 180 -2.62 27.36 42.74
C LEU A 180 -3.50 27.47 43.99
N GLY A 181 -4.58 26.68 44.08
CA GLY A 181 -5.42 26.60 45.28
C GLY A 181 -4.67 26.04 46.50
N MET A 182 -3.85 25.01 46.30
CA MET A 182 -3.04 24.42 47.37
C MET A 182 -1.88 25.34 47.79
N GLU A 183 -1.23 26.02 46.86
CA GLU A 183 -0.21 27.04 47.14
C GLU A 183 -0.80 28.26 47.87
N HIS A 184 -2.05 28.62 47.61
CA HIS A 184 -2.76 29.65 48.36
C HIS A 184 -3.04 29.19 49.80
N LEU A 185 -3.58 27.98 49.99
CA LEU A 185 -3.83 27.40 51.32
C LEU A 185 -2.55 27.28 52.16
N GLN A 186 -1.42 26.88 51.54
CA GLN A 186 -0.12 26.75 52.22
C GLN A 186 0.32 28.05 52.92
N ARG A 187 -0.01 29.22 52.36
CA ARG A 187 0.35 30.55 52.90
C ARG A 187 -0.46 30.93 54.15
N HIS A 188 -1.54 30.20 54.46
CA HIS A 188 -2.45 30.50 55.57
C HIS A 188 -2.45 29.44 56.69
N ILE A 189 -1.84 28.28 56.46
CA ILE A 189 -1.67 27.24 57.50
C ILE A 189 -0.55 27.64 58.47
N LYS A 190 -0.85 27.56 59.78
CA LYS A 190 0.12 27.79 60.88
C LYS A 190 0.47 26.52 61.66
N ASP A 191 -0.21 25.41 61.36
CA ASP A 191 0.04 24.10 61.96
C ASP A 191 1.02 23.32 61.09
N GLN A 192 2.14 22.90 61.66
CA GLN A 192 3.21 22.22 60.90
C GLN A 192 2.75 20.88 60.33
N ILE A 193 1.93 20.11 61.07
CA ILE A 193 1.46 18.78 60.65
C ILE A 193 0.49 18.91 59.47
N LEU A 194 -0.32 19.96 59.42
CA LEU A 194 -1.15 20.29 58.26
C LEU A 194 -0.31 20.86 57.10
N SER A 195 0.72 21.65 57.38
CA SER A 195 1.66 22.18 56.39
C SER A 195 2.38 21.04 55.64
N ASP A 196 2.95 20.08 56.37
CA ASP A 196 3.68 18.94 55.82
C ASP A 196 2.78 18.00 55.02
N LYS A 197 1.54 17.79 55.48
CA LYS A 197 0.51 17.03 54.73
C LYS A 197 0.15 17.72 53.42
N LEU A 198 0.02 19.05 53.41
CA LEU A 198 -0.31 19.79 52.18
C LEU A 198 0.87 19.82 51.19
N ASN A 199 2.11 19.93 51.68
CA ASN A 199 3.32 19.76 50.85
C ASN A 199 3.35 18.38 50.18
N HIS A 200 3.14 17.29 50.93
CA HIS A 200 3.11 15.94 50.36
C HIS A 200 2.00 15.76 49.30
N LEU A 201 0.86 16.43 49.46
CA LEU A 201 -0.19 16.46 48.42
C LEU A 201 0.23 17.31 47.20
N GLN A 202 0.94 18.42 47.37
CA GLN A 202 1.48 19.20 46.25
C GLN A 202 2.48 18.37 45.43
N ASP A 203 3.37 17.63 46.09
CA ASP A 203 4.37 16.83 45.37
C ASP A 203 3.73 15.68 44.59
N ARG A 204 2.70 15.02 45.16
CA ARG A 204 1.89 14.05 44.41
C ARG A 204 1.14 14.67 43.23
N LEU A 205 0.67 15.92 43.37
CA LEU A 205 0.05 16.66 42.26
C LEU A 205 1.08 17.00 41.17
N ARG A 206 2.28 17.43 41.54
CA ARG A 206 3.39 17.69 40.61
C ARG A 206 3.78 16.43 39.82
N SER A 207 3.88 15.28 40.48
CA SER A 207 4.10 13.99 39.80
C SER A 207 3.00 13.69 38.77
N CYS A 208 1.72 13.80 39.17
CA CYS A 208 0.60 13.57 38.27
C CYS A 208 0.56 14.55 37.08
N MET A 209 0.88 15.83 37.31
CA MET A 209 1.03 16.83 36.24
C MET A 209 2.17 16.47 35.28
N GLN A 210 3.27 15.89 35.76
CA GLN A 210 4.37 15.44 34.92
C GLN A 210 4.01 14.18 34.12
N GLU A 211 3.31 13.21 34.74
CA GLU A 211 2.77 12.03 34.07
C GLU A 211 1.83 12.41 32.91
N VAL A 212 0.89 13.35 33.14
CA VAL A 212 -0.04 13.84 32.10
C VAL A 212 0.70 14.56 30.97
N ARG A 213 1.77 15.31 31.26
CA ARG A 213 2.61 15.95 30.24
C ARG A 213 3.35 14.94 29.38
N VAL A 214 3.99 13.93 29.98
CA VAL A 214 4.66 12.83 29.26
C VAL A 214 3.66 12.05 28.41
N LEU A 215 2.48 11.72 28.96
CA LEU A 215 1.42 11.05 28.22
C LEU A 215 0.97 11.87 27.00
N SER A 216 0.68 13.17 27.16
CA SER A 216 0.26 14.02 26.05
C SER A 216 1.33 14.15 24.96
N ARG A 217 2.63 14.31 25.33
CA ARG A 217 3.76 14.31 24.39
C ARG A 217 3.90 13.00 23.62
N SER A 218 3.77 11.86 24.30
CA SER A 218 3.84 10.55 23.65
C SER A 218 2.72 10.36 22.63
N LEU A 219 1.50 10.81 22.99
CA LEU A 219 0.33 10.81 22.12
C LEU A 219 0.54 11.69 20.90
N TYR A 220 0.94 12.96 21.06
CA TYR A 220 1.30 13.83 19.94
C TYR A 220 2.40 14.83 20.35
N PRO A 221 3.46 15.00 19.52
CA PRO A 221 4.49 15.98 19.78
C PRO A 221 4.00 17.39 19.42
N ALA A 222 3.04 17.94 20.18
CA ALA A 222 2.58 19.33 20.00
C ALA A 222 3.78 20.31 20.03
N VAL A 223 4.72 20.03 20.93
CA VAL A 223 6.06 20.62 21.06
C VAL A 223 6.78 20.85 19.72
N LEU A 224 6.63 19.95 18.74
CA LEU A 224 7.29 20.07 17.42
C LEU A 224 6.78 21.26 16.58
N TYR A 225 5.58 21.79 16.88
CA TYR A 225 5.08 23.04 16.32
C TYR A 225 5.59 24.28 17.08
N ASP A 226 5.92 24.14 18.36
CA ASP A 226 6.30 25.25 19.24
C ASP A 226 7.82 25.53 19.24
N ILE A 227 8.66 24.49 19.10
CA ILE A 227 10.13 24.59 19.19
C ILE A 227 10.90 24.04 17.98
N GLY A 228 10.22 23.51 16.96
CA GLY A 228 10.86 22.95 15.76
C GLY A 228 11.27 21.47 15.88
N LEU A 229 11.86 20.92 14.82
CA LEU A 229 12.14 19.48 14.73
C LEU A 229 13.42 19.09 15.47
N LEU A 230 14.48 19.88 15.35
CA LEU A 230 15.79 19.55 15.90
C LEU A 230 15.75 19.64 17.43
N ALA A 231 15.05 20.64 17.96
CA ALA A 231 14.78 20.74 19.39
C ALA A 231 13.83 19.64 19.90
N ALA A 232 12.83 19.23 19.11
CA ALA A 232 11.97 18.09 19.46
C ALA A 232 12.72 16.74 19.46
N LEU A 233 13.61 16.49 18.50
CA LEU A 233 14.47 15.30 18.45
C LEU A 233 15.50 15.29 19.58
N ARG A 234 16.04 16.45 19.97
CA ARG A 234 16.89 16.59 21.16
C ARG A 234 16.13 16.23 22.44
N SER A 235 14.96 16.86 22.65
CA SER A 235 14.08 16.56 23.79
C SER A 235 13.64 15.09 23.82
N LEU A 236 13.53 14.42 22.67
CA LEU A 236 13.21 12.99 22.58
C LEU A 236 14.37 12.10 23.03
N ALA A 237 15.61 12.45 22.68
CA ALA A 237 16.80 11.73 23.16
C ALA A 237 17.02 11.94 24.67
N ASP A 238 16.80 13.16 25.16
CA ASP A 238 16.87 13.49 26.59
C ASP A 238 15.76 12.77 27.39
N GLU A 239 14.53 12.68 26.87
CA GLU A 239 13.37 12.03 27.52
C GLU A 239 13.43 10.48 27.48
N LEU A 240 14.14 9.89 26.51
CA LEU A 240 14.28 8.43 26.36
C LEU A 240 15.63 7.85 26.84
N THR A 241 16.56 8.69 27.32
CA THR A 241 17.78 8.21 27.98
C THR A 241 17.46 7.61 29.35
N THR A 242 18.04 6.45 29.66
CA THR A 242 17.85 5.74 30.94
C THR A 242 19.19 5.43 31.62
N GLU A 243 19.16 4.87 32.84
CA GLU A 243 20.36 4.36 33.52
C GLU A 243 21.03 3.19 32.76
N GLN A 244 20.30 2.54 31.85
CA GLN A 244 20.77 1.37 31.10
C GLN A 244 21.18 1.70 29.66
N CYS A 245 20.63 2.76 29.07
CA CYS A 245 20.85 3.12 27.67
C CYS A 245 20.93 4.64 27.47
N GLN A 246 22.04 5.11 26.91
CA GLN A 246 22.23 6.51 26.53
C GLN A 246 21.72 6.76 25.11
N VAL A 247 20.83 7.73 24.93
CA VAL A 247 20.34 8.15 23.61
C VAL A 247 20.96 9.51 23.27
N GLN A 248 21.61 9.64 22.11
CA GLN A 248 22.25 10.89 21.67
C GLN A 248 21.63 11.41 20.37
N PHE A 249 21.34 12.70 20.30
CA PHE A 249 20.93 13.40 19.08
C PHE A 249 22.00 14.38 18.56
N ALA A 250 22.39 14.22 17.30
CA ALA A 250 23.32 15.08 16.57
C ALA A 250 22.73 15.54 15.22
N THR A 251 23.11 16.73 14.77
CA THR A 251 22.70 17.29 13.47
C THR A 251 23.67 18.39 13.04
N ASP A 252 23.81 18.60 11.74
CA ASP A 252 24.47 19.76 11.11
C ASP A 252 23.46 20.82 10.63
N LEU A 253 22.16 20.50 10.67
CA LEU A 253 21.08 21.39 10.26
C LEU A 253 20.79 22.49 11.29
N THR A 254 20.14 23.54 10.81
CA THR A 254 19.51 24.59 11.61
C THR A 254 17.99 24.52 11.49
N GLU A 255 17.23 25.12 12.41
CA GLU A 255 15.77 25.23 12.23
C GLU A 255 15.41 26.16 11.05
N GLU A 256 16.36 26.94 10.52
CA GLU A 256 16.21 27.75 9.30
C GLU A 256 16.24 26.92 8.00
N ASP A 257 16.66 25.64 8.05
CA ASP A 257 16.77 24.78 6.87
C ASP A 257 15.42 24.38 6.22
N GLY A 258 14.30 24.68 6.88
CA GLY A 258 12.97 24.71 6.25
C GLY A 258 12.23 23.38 6.17
N ILE A 259 12.45 22.45 7.11
CA ILE A 259 11.70 21.18 7.16
C ILE A 259 10.22 21.47 7.42
N SER A 260 9.34 21.11 6.48
CA SER A 260 7.90 21.37 6.63
C SER A 260 7.28 20.57 7.79
N ALA A 261 6.30 21.15 8.48
CA ALA A 261 5.68 20.51 9.65
C ALA A 261 5.10 19.11 9.34
N ALA A 262 4.59 18.89 8.12
CA ALA A 262 4.11 17.59 7.68
C ALA A 262 5.23 16.54 7.59
N VAL A 263 6.41 16.92 7.07
CA VAL A 263 7.59 16.05 7.01
C VAL A 263 8.17 15.82 8.41
N ALA A 264 8.32 16.89 9.19
CA ALA A 264 8.86 16.86 10.54
C ALA A 264 8.10 15.90 11.47
N VAL A 265 6.76 15.87 11.41
CA VAL A 265 5.95 14.88 12.17
C VAL A 265 6.32 13.44 11.78
N GLN A 266 6.54 13.12 10.50
CA GLN A 266 6.90 11.76 10.10
C GLN A 266 8.32 11.39 10.52
N VAL A 267 9.29 12.30 10.34
CA VAL A 267 10.69 12.12 10.76
C VAL A 267 10.77 11.89 12.27
N TYR A 268 10.09 12.71 13.07
CA TYR A 268 9.99 12.54 14.52
C TYR A 268 9.37 11.19 14.89
N ARG A 269 8.27 10.78 14.24
CA ARG A 269 7.61 9.50 14.51
C ARG A 269 8.46 8.28 14.16
N ILE A 270 9.29 8.37 13.13
CA ILE A 270 10.27 7.32 12.79
C ILE A 270 11.35 7.22 13.87
N ALA A 271 11.97 8.34 14.26
CA ALA A 271 12.94 8.37 15.35
C ALA A 271 12.34 7.84 16.67
N GLN A 272 11.14 8.29 17.03
CA GLN A 272 10.42 7.89 18.23
C GLN A 272 10.14 6.38 18.28
N GLU A 273 9.84 5.75 17.14
CA GLU A 273 9.63 4.30 17.05
C GLU A 273 10.94 3.52 17.03
N ALA A 274 11.96 4.01 16.31
CA ALA A 274 13.28 3.39 16.26
C ALA A 274 13.95 3.33 17.65
N ILE A 275 13.97 4.45 18.39
CA ILE A 275 14.55 4.52 19.74
C ILE A 275 13.75 3.63 20.72
N ARG A 276 12.41 3.61 20.63
CA ARG A 276 11.58 2.67 21.43
C ARG A 276 11.92 1.21 21.15
N ASN A 277 12.06 0.82 19.88
CA ASN A 277 12.40 -0.55 19.50
C ASN A 277 13.76 -0.96 20.05
N ALA A 278 14.76 -0.07 20.00
CA ALA A 278 16.05 -0.30 20.62
C ALA A 278 15.90 -0.56 22.14
N LEU A 279 15.26 0.35 22.87
CA LEU A 279 15.06 0.25 24.32
C LEU A 279 14.23 -0.98 24.75
N GLN A 280 13.24 -1.40 23.95
CA GLN A 280 12.32 -2.49 24.31
C GLN A 280 12.74 -3.88 23.80
N HIS A 281 13.57 -3.97 22.76
CA HIS A 281 13.84 -5.24 22.08
C HIS A 281 15.33 -5.54 21.84
N SER A 282 16.20 -4.53 21.76
CA SER A 282 17.63 -4.75 21.45
C SER A 282 18.51 -5.00 22.69
N HIS A 283 18.11 -4.52 23.87
CA HIS A 283 19.00 -4.38 25.04
C HIS A 283 20.27 -3.54 24.78
N ALA A 284 20.19 -2.58 23.86
CA ALA A 284 21.24 -1.59 23.61
C ALA A 284 21.65 -0.82 24.87
N SER A 285 22.94 -0.51 24.97
CA SER A 285 23.53 0.46 25.90
C SER A 285 23.65 1.87 25.29
N TYR A 286 23.59 1.99 23.97
CA TYR A 286 23.73 3.25 23.26
C TYR A 286 22.86 3.31 21.99
N VAL A 287 22.21 4.46 21.78
CA VAL A 287 21.46 4.76 20.55
C VAL A 287 21.90 6.12 19.99
N SER A 288 22.50 6.09 18.81
CA SER A 288 22.84 7.27 18.03
C SER A 288 21.68 7.67 17.12
N THR A 289 21.23 8.92 17.20
CA THR A 289 20.28 9.52 16.24
C THR A 289 20.95 10.71 15.57
N VAL A 290 21.06 10.67 14.25
CA VAL A 290 21.68 11.74 13.45
C VAL A 290 20.74 12.19 12.35
N LEU A 291 20.57 13.50 12.18
CA LEU A 291 19.85 14.10 11.06
C LEU A 291 20.79 15.03 10.29
N LEU A 292 21.06 14.74 9.02
CA LEU A 292 22.10 15.42 8.23
C LEU A 292 21.55 16.14 6.99
N GLY A 293 22.20 17.25 6.64
CA GLY A 293 21.97 18.06 5.46
C GLY A 293 22.79 17.67 4.25
N SER A 294 22.12 17.20 3.19
CA SER A 294 22.70 16.81 1.91
C SER A 294 23.65 15.62 1.97
N ASP A 295 23.20 14.51 1.43
CA ASP A 295 24.11 13.60 0.74
C ASP A 295 24.52 14.17 -0.64
N GLU A 296 25.24 13.37 -1.44
CA GLU A 296 25.68 13.75 -2.79
C GLU A 296 24.53 13.99 -3.78
N GLU A 297 23.29 13.59 -3.43
CA GLU A 297 22.10 13.67 -4.29
C GLU A 297 21.19 14.86 -3.93
N GLY A 298 21.39 15.47 -2.74
CA GLY A 298 20.67 16.65 -2.26
C GLY A 298 19.56 16.37 -1.24
N ASP A 299 19.46 15.13 -0.76
CA ASP A 299 18.44 14.69 0.20
C ASP A 299 18.87 14.94 1.67
N TRP A 300 17.88 15.02 2.56
CA TRP A 300 18.08 14.92 4.01
C TRP A 300 18.20 13.46 4.44
N LEU A 301 19.14 13.16 5.35
CA LEU A 301 19.36 11.83 5.89
C LEU A 301 19.06 11.77 7.39
N LEU A 302 18.06 10.98 7.79
CA LEU A 302 17.91 10.52 9.18
C LEU A 302 18.55 9.13 9.33
N GLN A 303 19.54 8.99 10.22
CA GLN A 303 20.07 7.69 10.66
C GLN A 303 19.77 7.48 12.16
N ILE A 304 19.24 6.31 12.52
CA ILE A 304 19.18 5.82 13.89
C ILE A 304 19.99 4.52 13.96
N GLU A 305 20.83 4.38 14.97
CA GLU A 305 21.74 3.24 15.13
C GLU A 305 21.81 2.81 16.61
N ASP A 306 21.48 1.56 16.92
CA ASP A 306 21.60 0.96 18.26
C ASP A 306 22.75 -0.07 18.31
N ASP A 307 23.38 -0.22 19.47
CA ASP A 307 24.51 -1.15 19.71
C ASP A 307 24.09 -2.54 20.21
N GLY A 308 22.80 -2.88 20.12
CA GLY A 308 22.19 -4.01 20.82
C GLY A 308 22.28 -5.37 20.14
N SER A 309 21.35 -6.24 20.52
CA SER A 309 21.30 -7.65 20.14
C SER A 309 21.10 -7.91 18.65
N GLY A 310 20.48 -6.97 17.92
CA GLY A 310 20.10 -7.11 16.52
C GLY A 310 19.20 -8.32 16.23
N PHE A 311 18.85 -8.54 14.96
CA PHE A 311 18.05 -9.69 14.55
C PHE A 311 18.44 -10.20 13.15
N THR A 312 17.94 -11.39 12.80
CA THR A 312 18.10 -11.95 11.46
C THR A 312 16.88 -11.57 10.61
N LEU A 313 17.12 -11.00 9.43
CA LEU A 313 16.08 -10.87 8.41
C LEU A 313 15.98 -12.20 7.64
N THR A 314 14.88 -12.93 7.83
CA THR A 314 14.51 -14.12 7.05
C THR A 314 13.81 -13.71 5.76
N ASP A 315 14.17 -14.35 4.65
CA ASP A 315 13.60 -14.04 3.32
C ASP A 315 12.07 -14.24 3.32
N GLY A 316 11.35 -13.14 3.09
CA GLY A 316 9.87 -13.06 3.15
C GLY A 316 9.32 -12.32 4.37
N GLU A 317 10.07 -12.19 5.46
CA GLU A 317 9.59 -11.51 6.68
C GLU A 317 9.63 -9.97 6.61
N THR A 318 10.10 -9.37 5.52
CA THR A 318 9.88 -7.94 5.24
C THR A 318 8.39 -7.58 5.11
N GLY A 319 7.54 -8.54 4.72
CA GLY A 319 6.08 -8.39 4.74
C GLY A 319 5.43 -8.70 6.09
N ASN A 320 6.12 -9.46 6.95
CA ASN A 320 5.64 -9.93 8.26
C ASN A 320 6.29 -9.19 9.44
N SER A 321 7.12 -8.20 9.13
CA SER A 321 7.84 -7.34 10.08
C SER A 321 6.85 -6.69 11.04
N GLY A 322 7.18 -6.68 12.34
CA GLY A 322 6.32 -6.13 13.38
C GLY A 322 5.83 -4.72 13.05
N TYR A 323 4.58 -4.41 13.40
CA TYR A 323 3.85 -3.23 12.91
C TYR A 323 4.63 -1.91 12.93
N GLY A 324 5.50 -1.67 13.92
CA GLY A 324 6.39 -0.51 13.97
C GLY A 324 7.32 -0.37 12.76
N LEU A 325 7.98 -1.44 12.31
CA LEU A 325 8.86 -1.43 11.13
C LEU A 325 8.09 -1.07 9.85
N ARG A 326 6.92 -1.70 9.65
CA ARG A 326 6.05 -1.40 8.51
C ARG A 326 5.51 0.04 8.57
N ASN A 327 5.12 0.52 9.75
CA ASN A 327 4.70 1.90 9.95
C ASN A 327 5.82 2.90 9.61
N MET A 328 7.08 2.63 10.00
CA MET A 328 8.21 3.49 9.64
C MET A 328 8.46 3.50 8.11
N GLN A 329 8.34 2.35 7.44
CA GLN A 329 8.44 2.29 5.98
C GLN A 329 7.35 3.10 5.26
N GLU A 330 6.09 2.98 5.66
CA GLU A 330 5.00 3.76 5.03
C GLU A 330 5.11 5.25 5.37
N ARG A 331 5.60 5.63 6.55
CA ARG A 331 5.87 7.04 6.92
C ARG A 331 7.03 7.63 6.11
N ALA A 332 8.07 6.86 5.81
CA ALA A 332 9.14 7.27 4.90
C ALA A 332 8.60 7.51 3.49
N ARG A 333 7.79 6.58 2.95
CA ARG A 333 7.14 6.74 1.63
C ARG A 333 6.20 7.95 1.60
N ALA A 334 5.50 8.24 2.70
CA ALA A 334 4.59 9.39 2.80
C ALA A 334 5.30 10.76 2.71
N ILE A 335 6.63 10.82 2.92
CA ILE A 335 7.45 12.02 2.69
C ILE A 335 8.28 11.92 1.39
N ALA A 336 7.88 11.03 0.47
CA ALA A 336 8.63 10.65 -0.75
C ALA A 336 10.07 10.14 -0.48
N GLY A 337 10.34 9.67 0.72
CA GLY A 337 11.64 9.15 1.14
C GLY A 337 11.81 7.64 0.94
N SER A 338 13.06 7.20 0.98
CA SER A 338 13.46 5.79 1.00
C SER A 338 13.65 5.29 2.45
N PHE A 339 13.66 3.96 2.63
CA PHE A 339 13.90 3.32 3.93
C PHE A 339 14.92 2.19 3.74
N GLU A 340 16.07 2.28 4.40
CA GLU A 340 17.07 1.21 4.53
C GLU A 340 17.09 0.71 5.97
N LEU A 341 17.10 -0.61 6.15
CA LEU A 341 17.29 -1.30 7.43
C LEU A 341 18.49 -2.25 7.29
N LYS A 342 19.43 -2.14 8.22
CA LYS A 342 20.54 -3.07 8.40
C LYS A 342 20.52 -3.59 9.83
N THR A 343 20.66 -4.89 9.99
CA THR A 343 20.78 -5.55 11.29
C THR A 343 21.37 -6.93 11.09
N ALA A 344 22.07 -7.42 12.11
CA ALA A 344 22.49 -8.80 12.23
C ALA A 344 22.62 -9.14 13.72
N LEU A 345 22.56 -10.44 14.06
CA LEU A 345 22.73 -10.90 15.43
C LEU A 345 24.08 -10.41 16.01
N ARG A 346 24.00 -9.68 17.12
CA ARG A 346 25.09 -9.01 17.85
C ARG A 346 25.80 -7.89 17.05
N GLN A 347 25.08 -7.23 16.15
CA GLN A 347 25.54 -6.05 15.40
C GLN A 347 24.52 -4.90 15.47
N GLY A 348 23.59 -4.93 16.44
CA GLY A 348 22.58 -3.89 16.61
C GLY A 348 21.62 -3.73 15.43
N THR A 349 21.10 -2.52 15.29
CA THR A 349 20.19 -2.12 14.20
C THR A 349 20.60 -0.75 13.67
N THR A 350 20.65 -0.57 12.36
CA THR A 350 20.73 0.74 11.69
C THR A 350 19.49 0.95 10.83
N ILE A 351 18.76 2.03 11.07
CA ILE A 351 17.64 2.51 10.23
C ILE A 351 18.07 3.81 9.55
N ARG A 352 17.85 3.93 8.25
CA ARG A 352 18.17 5.13 7.46
C ARG A 352 17.01 5.55 6.58
N ILE A 353 16.69 6.83 6.63
CA ILE A 353 15.68 7.48 5.78
C ILE A 353 16.38 8.58 4.99
N LYS A 354 16.45 8.46 3.65
CA LYS A 354 16.71 9.62 2.77
C LYS A 354 15.38 10.25 2.36
N PHE A 355 15.25 11.57 2.36
CA PHE A 355 14.03 12.26 1.94
C PHE A 355 14.31 13.67 1.38
N PRO A 356 13.56 14.14 0.37
CA PRO A 356 13.91 15.34 -0.39
C PRO A 356 13.71 16.65 0.39
N LYS A 357 14.69 17.56 0.30
CA LYS A 357 14.64 18.90 0.93
C LYS A 357 13.45 19.76 0.48
N SER A 358 12.90 19.53 -0.72
CA SER A 358 11.68 20.20 -1.20
C SER A 358 10.38 19.68 -0.58
N GLY A 359 10.43 18.57 0.16
CA GLY A 359 9.25 17.83 0.61
C GLY A 359 8.41 17.26 -0.54
N VAL A 360 7.26 16.70 -0.18
CA VAL A 360 6.18 16.38 -1.12
C VAL A 360 5.49 17.70 -1.50
N ARG A 361 5.31 17.94 -2.81
CA ARG A 361 4.47 19.05 -3.29
C ARG A 361 3.00 18.72 -3.01
N GLU A 362 2.32 19.62 -2.32
CA GLU A 362 0.86 19.56 -2.07
C GLU A 362 0.03 19.71 -3.35
#